data_AF-A0A9W6HT72-F1
#
_entry.id   AF-A0A9W6HT72-F1
#
_cell.length_a   1.000
_cell.length_b   1.000
_cell.length_c   1.000
_cell.angle_alpha   90.00
_cell.angle_beta   90.00
_cell.angle_gamma   90.00
#
_symmetry.space_group_name_H-M   'P 1'
#
loop_
_entity.id
_entity.type
_entity.pdbx_description
1 polymer ?
#
loop_
_entity_poly.entity_id
_entity_poly.type
_entity_poly.pdbx_seq_one_letter_code
_entity_poly.pdbx_strand_id
1 'polypeptide(L)'
;MTQVSYGPEGVDIRFPGWEATMAGRGFLRVPISALLSARVEPGWTSEILGMRSGLVVSGYRKLGTFTHPSGVRRLVSMKRGVPLLRLSTVRGETGFDEILLSTEDAGSIAQAIYGSVAR
;
A
#
# COMPACT_ATOMS: atom_id res chain seq x y z
N MET A 1 -3.90 12.39 -6.78
CA MET A 1 -3.84 10.91 -6.68
C MET A 1 -2.83 10.55 -5.62
N THR A 2 -2.99 9.42 -4.94
CA THR A 2 -2.02 8.92 -3.95
C THR A 2 -0.62 8.99 -4.53
N GLN A 3 0.29 9.64 -3.81
CA GLN A 3 1.68 9.78 -4.21
C GLN A 3 2.51 8.81 -3.40
N VAL A 4 3.40 8.10 -4.08
CA VAL A 4 4.30 7.12 -3.48
C VAL A 4 5.71 7.51 -3.86
N SER A 5 6.60 7.61 -2.88
CA SER A 5 8.02 7.87 -3.11
C SER A 5 8.86 6.97 -2.21
N TYR A 6 9.99 6.48 -2.74
CA TYR A 6 10.97 5.71 -1.99
C TYR A 6 12.23 6.53 -1.74
N GLY A 7 12.82 6.37 -0.56
CA GLY A 7 14.07 7.02 -0.16
C GLY A 7 14.81 6.24 0.92
N PRO A 8 15.90 6.79 1.48
CA PRO A 8 16.72 6.10 2.47
C PRO A 8 15.96 5.74 3.75
N GLU A 9 14.95 6.53 4.11
CA GLU A 9 14.10 6.33 5.28
C GLU A 9 12.97 5.31 5.05
N GLY A 10 12.77 4.83 3.81
CA GLY A 10 11.72 3.91 3.41
C GLY A 10 10.71 4.49 2.41
N VAL A 11 9.43 4.12 2.53
CA VAL A 11 8.37 4.50 1.58
C VAL A 11 7.46 5.57 2.18
N ASP A 12 7.34 6.70 1.50
CA ASP A 12 6.44 7.79 1.83
C ASP A 12 5.17 7.72 0.97
N ILE A 13 4.01 7.76 1.63
CA ILE A 13 2.70 7.66 1.00
C ILE A 13 1.88 8.89 1.38
N ARG A 14 1.47 9.69 0.40
CA ARG A 14 0.62 10.87 0.61
C ARG A 14 -0.74 10.68 -0.05
N PHE A 15 -1.80 10.93 0.71
CA PHE A 15 -3.20 10.91 0.27
C PHE A 15 -3.70 12.35 0.16
N PRO A 16 -3.75 12.95 -1.04
CA PRO A 16 -4.17 14.35 -1.18
C PRO A 16 -5.69 14.51 -1.13
N GLY A 17 -6.14 15.63 -0.56
CA GLY A 17 -7.54 16.07 -0.61
C GLY A 17 -8.51 15.04 -0.04
N TRP A 18 -9.55 14.71 -0.81
CA TRP A 18 -10.59 13.76 -0.40
C TRP A 18 -10.06 12.34 -0.15
N GLU A 19 -8.91 11.96 -0.74
CA GLU A 19 -8.32 10.65 -0.52
C GLU A 19 -7.90 10.48 0.95
N ALA A 20 -7.49 11.56 1.62
CA ALA A 20 -7.10 11.53 3.02
C ALA A 20 -8.26 11.09 3.92
N THR A 21 -9.46 11.59 3.64
CA THR A 21 -10.67 11.22 4.39
C THR A 21 -11.01 9.74 4.19
N MET A 22 -10.91 9.24 2.96
CA MET A 22 -11.21 7.83 2.65
C MET A 22 -10.15 6.87 3.19
N ALA A 23 -8.88 7.28 3.20
CA ALA A 23 -7.79 6.53 3.82
C ALA A 23 -7.76 6.64 5.35
N GLY A 24 -8.49 7.60 5.93
CA GLY A 24 -8.41 7.98 7.33
C GLY A 24 -7.07 8.62 7.73
N ARG A 25 -6.27 9.06 6.74
CA ARG A 25 -4.96 9.72 6.95
C ARG A 25 -4.49 10.43 5.69
N GLY A 26 -3.79 11.55 5.85
CA GLY A 26 -3.15 12.28 4.74
C GLY A 26 -1.75 11.79 4.39
N PHE A 27 -1.07 11.10 5.32
CA PHE A 27 0.31 10.64 5.15
C PHE A 27 0.57 9.35 5.91
N LEU A 28 1.44 8.50 5.38
CA LEU A 28 2.06 7.37 6.07
C LEU A 28 3.50 7.22 5.58
N ARG A 29 4.44 7.18 6.52
CA ARG A 29 5.80 6.68 6.28
C ARG A 29 5.86 5.22 6.68
N VAL A 30 6.43 4.40 5.81
CA VAL A 30 6.78 3.00 6.07
C VAL A 30 8.30 2.96 6.23
N PRO A 31 8.82 2.85 7.45
CA PRO A 31 10.26 2.76 7.68
C PRO A 31 10.87 1.58 6.94
N ILE A 32 12.12 1.70 6.50
CA ILE A 32 12.84 0.59 5.88
C ILE A 32 12.94 -0.63 6.81
N SER A 33 13.08 -0.40 8.13
CA SER A 33 13.09 -1.44 9.17
C SER A 33 11.77 -2.20 9.28
N ALA A 34 10.66 -1.55 8.93
CA ALA A 34 9.33 -2.15 8.99
C ALA A 34 8.99 -2.92 7.72
N LEU A 35 9.78 -2.82 6.64
CA LEU A 35 9.53 -3.50 5.38
C LEU A 35 10.04 -4.93 5.42
N LEU A 36 9.12 -5.88 5.28
CA LEU A 36 9.42 -7.31 5.26
C LEU A 36 9.64 -7.81 3.82
N SER A 37 8.85 -7.30 2.87
CA SER A 37 9.02 -7.58 1.45
C SER A 37 8.27 -6.57 0.59
N ALA A 38 8.62 -6.51 -0.69
CA ALA A 38 7.91 -5.74 -1.72
C ALA A 38 7.73 -6.60 -2.97
N ARG A 39 6.53 -6.59 -3.55
CA ARG A 39 6.23 -7.28 -4.81
C ARG A 39 5.35 -6.44 -5.73
N VAL A 40 5.48 -6.65 -7.02
CA VAL A 40 4.64 -6.02 -8.04
C VAL A 40 3.55 -7.00 -8.47
N GLU A 41 2.32 -6.53 -8.52
CA GLU A 41 1.17 -7.22 -9.08
C GLU A 41 0.69 -6.46 -10.33
N PRO A 42 0.06 -7.13 -11.32
CA PRO A 42 -0.36 -6.53 -12.60
C PRO A 42 -1.56 -5.55 -12.49
N GLY A 43 -1.70 -4.89 -11.35
CA GLY A 43 -2.56 -3.73 -11.12
C GLY A 43 -3.80 -3.99 -10.27
N TRP A 44 -4.15 -5.26 -10.04
CA TRP A 44 -5.30 -5.60 -9.20
C TRP A 44 -5.07 -6.93 -8.49
N THR A 45 -5.40 -6.98 -7.20
CA THR A 45 -5.45 -8.26 -6.48
C THR A 45 -6.83 -8.89 -6.60
N SER A 46 -6.86 -10.20 -6.88
CA SER A 46 -8.07 -11.02 -6.82
C SER A 46 -8.40 -11.47 -5.39
N GLU A 47 -7.58 -11.10 -4.41
CA GLU A 47 -7.76 -11.52 -3.02
C GLU A 47 -8.98 -10.87 -2.36
N ILE A 48 -9.61 -11.63 -1.47
CA ILE A 48 -10.63 -11.12 -0.57
C ILE A 48 -9.93 -10.22 0.45
N LEU A 49 -10.20 -8.93 0.37
CA LEU A 49 -9.59 -7.95 1.26
C LEU A 49 -10.27 -7.90 2.65
N GLY A 50 -11.53 -8.34 2.73
CA GLY A 50 -12.30 -8.39 3.97
C GLY A 50 -13.20 -7.17 4.23
N MET A 51 -13.52 -6.94 5.50
CA MET A 51 -14.35 -5.81 5.95
C MET A 51 -13.63 -4.49 5.71
N ARG A 52 -14.35 -3.45 5.28
CA ARG A 52 -13.76 -2.20 4.79
C ARG A 52 -14.15 -0.98 5.63
N SER A 53 -13.24 -0.02 5.67
CA SER A 53 -13.52 1.38 5.98
C SER A 53 -12.84 2.25 4.92
N GLY A 54 -13.63 2.95 4.10
CA GLY A 54 -13.18 3.76 2.97
C GLY A 54 -14.02 3.62 1.71
N LEU A 55 -13.47 4.05 0.57
CA LEU A 55 -14.12 4.06 -0.74
C LEU A 55 -13.87 2.76 -1.51
N VAL A 56 -14.93 2.22 -2.11
CA VAL A 56 -14.84 1.17 -3.14
C VAL A 56 -15.69 1.54 -4.33
N VAL A 57 -15.06 1.63 -5.49
CA VAL A 57 -15.69 1.65 -6.80
C VAL A 57 -15.32 0.34 -7.48
N SER A 58 -16.26 -0.61 -7.49
CA SER A 58 -16.06 -1.97 -7.99
C SER A 58 -15.41 -1.97 -9.38
N GLY A 59 -14.32 -2.73 -9.52
CA GLY A 59 -13.57 -2.85 -10.78
C GLY A 59 -12.78 -1.61 -11.20
N TYR A 60 -12.70 -0.55 -10.39
CA TYR A 60 -12.01 0.70 -10.75
C TYR A 60 -11.08 1.25 -9.67
N ARG A 61 -11.58 1.46 -8.44
CA ARG A 61 -10.81 2.05 -7.33
C ARG A 61 -11.13 1.40 -5.99
N LYS A 62 -10.12 1.11 -5.19
CA LYS A 62 -10.26 0.81 -3.76
C LYS A 62 -9.36 1.74 -2.98
N LEU A 63 -9.89 2.42 -1.98
CA LEU A 63 -9.14 3.33 -1.13
C LEU A 63 -9.63 3.22 0.31
N GLY A 64 -8.74 2.88 1.25
CA GLY A 64 -9.10 2.78 2.66
C GLY A 64 -8.38 1.67 3.39
N THR A 65 -8.91 1.33 4.57
CA THR A 65 -8.45 0.21 5.36
C THR A 65 -9.34 -1.00 5.13
N PHE A 66 -8.72 -2.16 4.93
CA PHE A 66 -9.42 -3.44 4.78
C PHE A 66 -8.88 -4.43 5.81
N THR A 67 -9.78 -5.16 6.46
CA THR A 67 -9.43 -6.16 7.46
C THR A 67 -10.03 -7.50 7.07
N HIS A 68 -9.15 -8.45 6.74
CA HIS A 68 -9.55 -9.83 6.45
C HIS A 68 -10.11 -10.51 7.71
N PRO A 69 -11.03 -11.48 7.59
CA PRO A 69 -11.48 -12.27 8.74
C PRO A 69 -10.37 -12.95 9.54
N SER A 70 -9.22 -13.23 8.94
CA SER A 70 -8.03 -13.74 9.65
C SER A 70 -7.30 -12.69 10.49
N GLY A 71 -7.74 -11.43 10.50
CA GLY A 71 -7.13 -10.33 11.24
C GLY A 71 -6.09 -9.51 10.45
N VAL A 72 -5.71 -9.95 9.24
CA VAL A 72 -4.77 -9.23 8.36
C VAL A 72 -5.37 -7.88 7.99
N ARG A 73 -4.67 -6.81 8.34
CA ARG A 73 -5.09 -5.43 8.15
C ARG A 73 -4.27 -4.76 7.06
N ARG A 74 -4.96 -4.18 6.09
CA ARG A 74 -4.37 -3.65 4.86
C ARG A 74 -4.72 -2.18 4.69
N LEU A 75 -3.72 -1.37 4.33
CA LEU A 75 -3.98 -0.06 3.74
C LEU A 75 -3.99 -0.22 2.22
N VAL A 76 -5.05 0.23 1.57
CA VAL A 76 -5.27 0.01 0.15
C VAL A 76 -5.47 1.35 -0.54
N SER A 77 -4.71 1.60 -1.60
CA SER A 77 -4.99 2.60 -2.64
C SER A 77 -4.71 1.98 -4.00
N MET A 78 -5.71 1.28 -4.52
CA MET A 78 -5.63 0.58 -5.80
C MET A 78 -6.47 1.31 -6.85
N LYS A 79 -5.93 1.41 -8.06
CA LYS A 79 -6.60 1.93 -9.25
C LYS A 79 -6.32 0.98 -10.42
N ARG A 80 -7.38 0.60 -11.15
CA ARG A 80 -7.27 -0.29 -12.30
C ARG A 80 -6.42 0.36 -13.39
N GLY A 81 -5.60 -0.47 -14.05
CA GLY A 81 -4.73 -0.05 -15.15
C GLY A 81 -3.40 0.57 -14.72
N VAL A 82 -3.15 0.66 -13.41
CA VAL A 82 -1.87 1.14 -12.85
C VAL A 82 -1.19 -0.02 -12.13
N PRO A 83 0.12 -0.26 -12.30
CA PRO A 83 0.84 -1.31 -11.58
C PRO A 83 0.61 -1.23 -10.07
N LEU A 84 0.54 -2.39 -9.41
CA LEU A 84 0.25 -2.47 -7.99
C LEU A 84 1.50 -2.89 -7.23
N LEU A 85 2.00 -2.00 -6.38
CA LEU A 85 3.02 -2.29 -5.39
C LEU A 85 2.34 -2.86 -4.14
N ARG A 86 2.75 -4.05 -3.72
CA ARG A 86 2.34 -4.64 -2.44
C ARG A 86 3.54 -4.76 -1.52
N LEU A 87 3.41 -4.14 -0.36
CA LEU A 87 4.40 -4.16 0.72
C LEU A 87 3.87 -5.05 1.83
N SER A 88 4.71 -5.95 2.34
CA SER A 88 4.48 -6.61 3.63
C SER A 88 5.22 -5.85 4.71
N THR A 89 4.56 -5.59 5.83
CA THR A 89 5.09 -4.68 6.86
C THR A 89 4.94 -5.23 8.26
N VAL A 90 5.77 -4.74 9.17
CA VAL A 90 5.60 -4.91 10.61
C VAL A 90 4.41 -4.05 11.07
N ARG A 91 3.31 -4.70 11.48
CA ARG A 91 2.08 -4.02 11.89
C ARG A 91 2.26 -3.10 13.10
N GLY A 92 3.15 -3.45 14.03
CA GLY A 92 3.43 -2.62 15.21
C GLY A 92 4.00 -1.23 14.86
N GLU A 93 4.72 -1.12 13.74
CA GLU A 93 5.35 0.13 13.30
C GLU A 93 4.48 0.94 12.36
N THR A 94 3.68 0.27 11.51
CA THR A 94 2.92 0.92 10.43
C THR A 94 1.42 0.98 10.68
N GLY A 95 0.92 0.13 11.58
CA GLY A 95 -0.51 -0.13 11.79
C GLY A 95 -1.13 -1.12 10.80
N PHE A 96 -0.35 -1.63 9.84
CA PHE A 96 -0.82 -2.53 8.78
C PHE A 96 0.11 -3.73 8.58
N ASP A 97 -0.47 -4.87 8.24
CA ASP A 97 0.27 -6.06 7.83
C ASP A 97 0.69 -5.95 6.36
N GLU A 98 -0.15 -5.32 5.53
CA GLU A 98 0.14 -5.09 4.13
C GLU A 98 -0.30 -3.70 3.65
N ILE A 99 0.41 -3.18 2.67
CA ILE A 99 0.10 -1.89 2.04
C ILE A 99 0.10 -2.08 0.52
N LEU A 100 -1.05 -1.80 -0.10
CA LEU A 100 -1.30 -2.01 -1.53
C LEU A 100 -1.45 -0.65 -2.21
N LEU A 101 -0.52 -0.29 -3.10
CA LEU A 101 -0.41 1.03 -3.71
C LEU A 101 -0.33 0.92 -5.24
N SER A 102 -1.28 1.50 -5.94
CA SER A 102 -1.17 1.71 -7.37
C SER A 102 -0.23 2.88 -7.66
N THR A 103 0.89 2.59 -8.31
CA THR A 103 1.89 3.58 -8.72
C THR A 103 2.63 3.10 -9.97
N GLU A 104 2.99 4.02 -10.86
CA GLU A 104 3.79 3.71 -12.06
C GLU A 104 5.21 3.21 -11.67
N ASP A 105 5.70 3.66 -10.52
CA ASP A 105 7.03 3.31 -9.99
C ASP A 105 7.06 1.97 -9.24
N ALA A 106 6.02 1.13 -9.35
CA ALA A 106 5.92 -0.10 -8.55
C ALA A 106 7.13 -1.02 -8.77
N GLY A 107 7.57 -1.16 -10.02
CA GLY A 107 8.74 -1.96 -10.39
C GLY A 107 10.04 -1.45 -9.80
N SER A 108 10.33 -0.16 -9.96
CA SER A 108 11.56 0.45 -9.47
C SER A 108 11.63 0.44 -7.94
N ILE A 109 10.52 0.73 -7.26
CA ILE A 109 10.44 0.70 -5.79
C ILE A 109 10.64 -0.73 -5.26
N ALA A 110 9.98 -1.73 -5.85
CA ALA A 110 10.12 -3.11 -5.41
C ALA A 110 11.57 -3.62 -5.55
N GLN A 111 12.24 -3.29 -6.66
CA GLN A 111 13.66 -3.64 -6.86
C GLN A 111 14.57 -2.93 -5.85
N ALA A 112 14.32 -1.65 -5.57
CA ALA A 112 15.12 -0.90 -4.61
C ALA A 112 14.98 -1.46 -3.19
N ILE A 113 13.76 -1.81 -2.78
CA ILE A 113 13.50 -2.44 -1.47
C ILE A 113 14.18 -3.82 -1.39
N TYR A 114 14.10 -4.62 -2.44
CA TYR A 114 14.76 -5.94 -2.48
C TYR A 114 16.28 -5.82 -2.24
N GLY A 115 16.93 -4.83 -2.87
CA GLY A 115 18.35 -4.57 -2.68
C GLY A 115 18.73 -4.06 -1.28
N SER A 116 17.77 -3.47 -0.55
CA SER A 116 17.97 -2.92 0.80
C SER A 116 17.67 -3.93 1.91
N VAL A 117 16.67 -4.80 1.74
CA VAL A 117 16.25 -5.80 2.74
C VAL A 117 17.09 -7.08 2.69
N ALA A 118 17.70 -7.40 1.54
CA ALA A 118 18.56 -8.57 1.38
C ALA A 118 20.00 -8.39 1.92
N ARG A 119 20.29 -7.29 2.61
CA ARG A 119 21.58 -7.01 3.27
C ARG A 119 21.46 -7.19 4.77
#